data_AF-A0A3A4RI65-F1
#
_entry.id   AF-A0A3A4RI65-F1
#
_cell.length_a   1.000
_cell.length_b   1.000
_cell.length_c   1.000
_cell.angle_alpha   90.00
_cell.angle_beta   90.00
_cell.angle_gamma   90.00
#
_symmetry.space_group_name_H-M   'P 1'
#
loop_
_entity.id
_entity.type
_entity.pdbx_description
1 polymer ?
#
loop_
_entity_poly.entity_id
_entity_poly.type
_entity_poly.pdbx_seq_one_letter_code
_entity_poly.pdbx_strand_id
1 'polypeptide(L)'
;MSFPMSFLYHPAFQSLVLPPLLAGLGVLLLRASAGPRWAPLGAALGLLAALAVLPGFDWPASARAQKLPWIVLAGTALAAGCLWRTTESSRAARWWPWGGAVLAWAAACFWLAGAAAGPLQQGMALVGGAAALALLLLIPPIGPLSARGVPVSAGLTLASLALAGLAGTGGSLLLAQLALMLAAVVAVPGLWAWWRPSSGLVVSPAALLPLGLAWLVIATSLLMAGPGAAPKEAAPEDPYYTPRWK
;
A
#
# COMPACT_ATOMS: atom_id res chain seq x y z
N MET A 1 13.89 -12.35 -34.62
CA MET A 1 14.13 -11.44 -33.49
C MET A 1 12.84 -11.27 -32.71
N SER A 2 12.65 -12.08 -31.67
CA SER A 2 11.40 -12.15 -30.88
C SER A 2 11.76 -12.05 -29.40
N PHE A 3 12.18 -10.86 -28.97
CA PHE A 3 12.63 -10.59 -27.59
C PHE A 3 12.14 -9.31 -26.88
N PRO A 4 11.04 -8.62 -27.26
CA PRO A 4 10.51 -7.55 -26.39
C PRO A 4 9.46 -8.02 -25.36
N MET A 5 8.75 -9.12 -25.60
CA MET A 5 7.59 -9.49 -24.77
C MET A 5 7.96 -10.20 -23.45
N SER A 6 9.04 -11.00 -23.41
CA SER A 6 9.40 -11.78 -22.20
C SER A 6 9.85 -10.90 -21.03
N PHE A 7 10.44 -9.74 -21.30
CA PHE A 7 10.91 -8.81 -20.27
C PHE A 7 9.77 -8.18 -19.47
N LEU A 8 8.64 -7.88 -20.12
CA LEU A 8 7.45 -7.31 -19.47
C LEU A 8 6.79 -8.27 -18.47
N TYR A 9 6.97 -9.57 -18.66
CA TYR A 9 6.48 -10.62 -17.74
C TYR A 9 7.49 -11.01 -16.68
N HIS A 10 8.69 -10.40 -16.66
CA HIS A 10 9.69 -10.73 -15.67
C HIS A 10 9.25 -10.23 -14.28
N PRO A 11 9.24 -11.08 -13.23
CA PRO A 11 8.72 -10.72 -11.90
C PRO A 11 9.45 -9.53 -11.27
N ALA A 12 10.77 -9.40 -11.53
CA ALA A 12 11.53 -8.24 -11.09
C ALA A 12 11.11 -6.93 -11.79
N PHE A 13 10.78 -6.98 -13.08
CA PHE A 13 10.31 -5.79 -13.81
C PHE A 13 8.94 -5.35 -13.28
N GLN A 14 8.04 -6.33 -13.11
CA GLN A 14 6.69 -6.12 -12.62
C GLN A 14 6.65 -5.57 -11.18
N SER A 15 7.62 -5.91 -10.33
CA SER A 15 7.66 -5.47 -8.94
C SER A 15 8.51 -4.22 -8.68
N LEU A 16 9.57 -4.00 -9.47
CA LEU A 16 10.52 -2.91 -9.22
C LEU A 16 10.45 -1.78 -10.25
N VAL A 17 10.03 -2.06 -11.48
CA VAL A 17 10.07 -1.08 -12.58
C VAL A 17 8.69 -0.56 -12.91
N LEU A 18 7.70 -1.45 -13.05
CA LEU A 18 6.33 -1.08 -13.38
C LEU A 18 5.69 -0.15 -12.31
N PRO A 19 5.78 -0.43 -10.99
CA PRO A 19 5.10 0.38 -9.98
C PRO A 19 5.62 1.83 -9.89
N PRO A 20 6.94 2.11 -9.84
CA PRO A 20 7.40 3.49 -9.80
C PRO A 20 7.16 4.23 -11.11
N LEU A 21 7.14 3.56 -12.27
CA LEU A 21 6.75 4.18 -13.54
C LEU A 21 5.29 4.63 -13.51
N LEU A 22 4.38 3.76 -13.09
CA LEU A 22 2.96 4.08 -12.96
C LEU A 22 2.70 5.16 -11.90
N ALA A 23 3.44 5.12 -10.78
CA ALA A 23 3.39 6.15 -9.76
C ALA A 23 3.88 7.50 -10.27
N GLY A 24 5.01 7.54 -10.98
CA GLY A 24 5.54 8.76 -11.58
C GLY A 24 4.58 9.36 -12.61
N LEU A 25 4.01 8.52 -13.47
CA LEU A 25 3.02 8.92 -14.46
C LEU A 25 1.73 9.44 -13.79
N GLY A 26 1.23 8.75 -12.76
CA GLY A 26 0.08 9.18 -11.98
C GLY A 26 0.30 10.54 -11.31
N VAL A 27 1.48 10.75 -10.70
CA VAL A 27 1.88 12.02 -10.07
C VAL A 27 1.90 13.14 -11.12
N LEU A 28 2.49 12.89 -12.29
CA LEU A 28 2.55 13.84 -13.40
C LEU A 28 1.16 14.23 -13.93
N LEU A 29 0.31 13.24 -14.21
CA LEU A 29 -1.03 13.47 -14.75
C LEU A 29 -1.91 14.25 -13.77
N LEU A 30 -1.95 13.83 -12.49
CA LEU A 30 -2.75 14.54 -11.49
C LEU A 30 -2.23 15.95 -11.20
N ARG A 31 -0.90 16.13 -11.25
CA ARG A 31 -0.33 17.47 -11.14
C ARG A 31 -0.76 18.37 -12.30
N ALA A 32 -0.76 17.85 -13.52
CA ALA A 32 -1.12 18.60 -14.72
C ALA A 32 -2.62 18.94 -14.79
N SER A 33 -3.50 18.03 -14.34
CA SER A 33 -4.95 18.20 -14.46
C SER A 33 -5.62 18.84 -13.24
N ALA A 34 -5.22 18.46 -12.03
CA ALA A 34 -5.88 18.86 -10.77
C ALA A 34 -5.02 19.76 -9.88
N GLY A 35 -3.73 19.93 -10.22
CA GLY A 35 -2.78 20.81 -9.55
C GLY A 35 -1.87 20.12 -8.51
N PRO A 36 -0.91 20.85 -7.93
CA PRO A 36 0.18 20.28 -7.12
C PRO A 36 -0.30 19.60 -5.83
N ARG A 37 -1.47 19.98 -5.30
CA ARG A 37 -2.07 19.36 -4.10
C ARG A 37 -2.57 17.93 -4.32
N TRP A 38 -2.94 17.59 -5.55
CA TRP A 38 -3.44 16.25 -5.93
C TRP A 38 -2.33 15.33 -6.42
N ALA A 39 -1.20 15.90 -6.83
CA ALA A 39 -0.02 15.17 -7.29
C ALA A 39 0.36 13.94 -6.43
N PRO A 40 0.43 14.01 -5.08
CA PRO A 40 0.81 12.84 -4.28
C PRO A 40 -0.21 11.68 -4.32
N LEU A 41 -1.49 11.93 -4.61
CA LEU A 41 -2.45 10.84 -4.85
C LEU A 41 -2.09 10.02 -6.09
N GLY A 42 -1.32 10.60 -7.01
CA GLY A 42 -0.85 9.93 -8.21
C GLY A 42 0.02 8.72 -7.91
N ALA A 43 0.77 8.75 -6.81
CA ALA A 43 1.54 7.60 -6.35
C ALA A 43 0.60 6.45 -5.94
N ALA A 44 -0.49 6.75 -5.25
CA ALA A 44 -1.47 5.76 -4.85
C ALA A 44 -2.28 5.21 -6.05
N LEU A 45 -2.60 6.05 -7.03
CA LEU A 45 -3.18 5.58 -8.30
C LEU A 45 -2.21 4.69 -9.09
N GLY A 46 -0.91 5.03 -9.10
CA GLY A 46 0.12 4.20 -9.69
C GLY A 46 0.27 2.85 -9.00
N LEU A 47 0.19 2.83 -7.66
CA LEU A 47 0.13 1.58 -6.89
C LEU A 47 -1.11 0.77 -7.26
N LEU A 48 -2.30 1.39 -7.34
CA LEU A 48 -3.52 0.69 -7.76
C LEU A 48 -3.42 0.12 -9.17
N ALA A 49 -2.85 0.87 -10.11
CA ALA A 49 -2.63 0.39 -11.45
C ALA A 49 -1.66 -0.81 -11.46
N ALA A 50 -0.60 -0.77 -10.65
CA ALA A 50 0.30 -1.91 -10.50
C ALA A 50 -0.38 -3.11 -9.83
N LEU A 51 -1.26 -2.85 -8.85
CA LEU A 51 -2.05 -3.88 -8.17
C LEU A 51 -3.14 -4.47 -9.08
N ALA A 52 -3.69 -3.71 -10.02
CA ALA A 52 -4.59 -4.24 -11.03
C ALA A 52 -3.90 -5.27 -11.94
N VAL A 53 -2.57 -5.17 -12.10
CA VAL A 53 -1.78 -6.06 -12.96
C VAL A 53 -1.30 -7.32 -12.23
N LEU A 54 -0.91 -7.21 -10.96
CA LEU A 54 -0.12 -8.27 -10.29
C LEU A 54 -0.85 -9.16 -9.28
N PRO A 55 -1.81 -8.64 -8.51
CA PRO A 55 -2.83 -9.48 -7.88
C PRO A 55 -4.17 -9.51 -8.62
N GLY A 56 -4.47 -8.48 -9.43
CA GLY A 56 -5.78 -8.35 -10.07
C GLY A 56 -6.89 -7.92 -9.09
N PHE A 57 -8.05 -7.56 -9.64
CA PHE A 57 -9.26 -7.28 -8.87
C PHE A 57 -10.21 -8.47 -8.97
N ASP A 58 -9.87 -9.55 -8.26
CA ASP A 58 -10.72 -10.75 -8.23
C ASP A 58 -11.81 -10.64 -7.16
N TRP A 59 -13.01 -11.08 -7.50
CA TRP A 59 -14.13 -11.21 -6.57
C TRP A 59 -14.80 -12.58 -6.72
N PRO A 60 -15.10 -13.30 -5.61
CA PRO A 60 -14.90 -12.91 -4.22
C PRO A 60 -13.44 -13.02 -3.74
N ALA A 61 -12.93 -11.97 -3.08
CA ALA A 61 -11.57 -11.92 -2.55
C ALA A 61 -11.43 -12.81 -1.30
N SER A 62 -10.98 -14.05 -1.50
CA SER A 62 -10.81 -15.04 -0.43
C SER A 62 -9.43 -14.91 0.25
N ALA A 63 -8.38 -14.67 -0.54
CA ALA A 63 -7.02 -14.50 -0.03
C ALA A 63 -6.77 -13.07 0.49
N ARG A 64 -5.95 -12.94 1.54
CA ARG A 64 -5.56 -11.61 2.09
C ARG A 64 -4.90 -10.72 1.03
N ALA A 65 -4.08 -11.31 0.14
CA ALA A 65 -3.45 -10.60 -0.97
C ALA A 65 -4.46 -10.00 -1.96
N GLN A 66 -5.56 -10.69 -2.25
CA GLN A 66 -6.63 -10.22 -3.14
C GLN A 66 -7.48 -9.11 -2.51
N LYS A 67 -7.49 -8.99 -1.18
CA LYS A 67 -8.19 -7.90 -0.46
C LYS A 67 -7.42 -6.58 -0.49
N LEU A 68 -6.10 -6.64 -0.69
CA LEU A 68 -5.24 -5.46 -0.64
C LEU A 68 -5.61 -4.40 -1.70
N PRO A 69 -5.80 -4.72 -3.00
CA PRO A 69 -6.19 -3.73 -4.01
C PRO A 69 -7.47 -2.98 -3.66
N TRP A 70 -8.46 -3.67 -3.10
CA TRP A 70 -9.73 -3.09 -2.66
C TRP A 70 -9.56 -2.15 -1.46
N ILE A 71 -8.75 -2.53 -0.47
CA ILE A 71 -8.47 -1.68 0.69
C ILE A 71 -7.72 -0.41 0.27
N VAL A 72 -6.72 -0.55 -0.62
CA VAL A 72 -6.00 0.60 -1.18
C VAL A 72 -6.95 1.49 -1.96
N LEU A 73 -7.86 0.91 -2.75
CA LEU A 73 -8.85 1.64 -3.55
C LEU A 73 -9.79 2.48 -2.67
N ALA A 74 -10.33 1.86 -1.61
CA ALA A 74 -11.14 2.56 -0.61
C ALA A 74 -10.34 3.68 0.08
N GLY A 75 -9.08 3.41 0.43
CA GLY A 75 -8.16 4.40 0.99
C GLY A 75 -7.93 5.60 0.08
N THR A 76 -7.71 5.38 -1.22
CA THR A 76 -7.58 6.45 -2.22
C THR A 76 -8.86 7.27 -2.37
N ALA A 77 -10.03 6.63 -2.38
CA ALA A 77 -11.30 7.34 -2.48
C ALA A 77 -11.54 8.22 -1.24
N LEU A 78 -11.24 7.70 -0.05
CA LEU A 78 -11.30 8.47 1.20
C LEU A 78 -10.31 9.63 1.21
N ALA A 79 -9.08 9.40 0.76
CA ALA A 79 -8.05 10.43 0.66
C ALA A 79 -8.46 11.56 -0.32
N ALA A 80 -9.02 11.19 -1.47
CA ALA A 80 -9.57 12.14 -2.44
C ALA A 80 -10.74 12.95 -1.85
N GLY A 81 -11.68 12.28 -1.14
CA GLY A 81 -12.78 12.95 -0.46
C GLY A 81 -12.33 13.90 0.65
N CYS A 82 -11.29 13.53 1.40
CA CYS A 82 -10.68 14.40 2.40
C CYS A 82 -10.03 15.63 1.76
N LEU A 83 -9.25 15.43 0.67
CA LEU A 83 -8.62 16.53 -0.05
C LEU A 83 -9.64 17.48 -0.66
N TRP A 84 -10.75 16.95 -1.17
CA TRP A 84 -11.87 17.77 -1.63
C TRP A 84 -12.43 18.61 -0.48
N ARG A 85 -12.79 18.02 0.66
CA ARG A 85 -13.40 18.77 1.79
C ARG A 85 -12.46 19.79 2.42
N THR A 86 -11.15 19.56 2.40
CA THR A 86 -10.18 20.52 2.99
C THR A 86 -10.08 21.85 2.24
N THR A 87 -10.79 22.03 1.11
CA THR A 87 -10.97 23.36 0.52
C THR A 87 -11.89 24.27 1.33
N GLU A 88 -12.73 23.71 2.19
CA GLU A 88 -13.63 24.47 3.06
C GLU A 88 -12.95 24.68 4.43
N SER A 89 -12.75 25.94 4.80
CA SER A 89 -11.90 26.40 5.92
C SER A 89 -12.49 26.16 7.31
N SER A 90 -12.92 24.93 7.61
CA SER A 90 -13.57 24.58 8.87
C SER A 90 -12.58 23.90 9.81
N ARG A 91 -12.49 24.31 11.09
CA ARG A 91 -11.68 23.58 12.12
C ARG A 91 -12.04 22.09 12.21
N ALA A 92 -13.31 21.75 11.93
CA ALA A 92 -13.80 20.37 11.86
C ALA A 92 -13.14 19.54 10.73
N ALA A 93 -12.65 20.17 9.66
CA ALA A 93 -11.97 19.49 8.55
C ALA A 93 -10.61 18.91 8.96
N ARG A 94 -10.03 19.37 10.08
CA ARG A 94 -8.71 18.91 10.55
C ARG A 94 -8.72 17.49 11.09
N TRP A 95 -9.82 17.06 11.72
CA TRP A 95 -9.91 15.75 12.37
C TRP A 95 -10.56 14.69 11.48
N TRP A 96 -11.21 15.12 10.40
CA TRP A 96 -11.82 14.25 9.41
C TRP A 96 -10.88 13.21 8.77
N PRO A 97 -9.64 13.56 8.33
CA PRO A 97 -8.73 12.55 7.77
C PRO A 97 -8.35 11.49 8.80
N TRP A 98 -8.35 11.86 10.09
CA TRP A 98 -8.06 10.97 11.20
C TRP A 98 -9.19 9.99 11.47
N GLY A 99 -10.43 10.51 11.64
CA GLY A 99 -11.61 9.66 11.81
C GLY A 99 -11.81 8.72 10.62
N GLY A 100 -11.62 9.24 9.40
CA GLY A 100 -11.67 8.43 8.18
C GLY A 100 -10.61 7.34 8.13
N ALA A 101 -9.36 7.64 8.52
CA ALA A 101 -8.27 6.66 8.55
C ALA A 101 -8.50 5.55 9.57
N VAL A 102 -8.94 5.89 10.79
CA VAL A 102 -9.24 4.91 11.84
C VAL A 102 -10.40 4.01 11.43
N LEU A 103 -11.47 4.58 10.86
CA LEU A 103 -12.60 3.80 10.37
C LEU A 103 -12.22 2.90 9.20
N ALA A 104 -11.43 3.40 8.25
CA ALA A 104 -10.92 2.61 7.14
C ALA A 104 -10.06 1.45 7.62
N TRP A 105 -9.21 1.69 8.62
CA TRP A 105 -8.38 0.65 9.23
C TRP A 105 -9.20 -0.38 10.00
N ALA A 106 -10.19 0.06 10.78
CA ALA A 106 -11.10 -0.85 11.48
C ALA A 106 -11.85 -1.76 10.50
N ALA A 107 -12.36 -1.20 9.41
CA ALA A 107 -13.00 -1.96 8.33
C ALA A 107 -12.03 -2.94 7.65
N ALA A 108 -10.79 -2.52 7.39
CA ALA A 108 -9.75 -3.38 6.85
C ALA A 108 -9.41 -4.53 7.80
N CYS A 109 -9.23 -4.27 9.09
CA CYS A 109 -9.01 -5.30 10.12
C CYS A 109 -10.15 -6.32 10.16
N PHE A 110 -11.40 -5.85 10.18
CA PHE A 110 -12.57 -6.72 10.16
C PHE A 110 -12.59 -7.61 8.92
N TRP A 111 -12.29 -7.04 7.76
CA TRP A 111 -12.29 -7.79 6.50
C TRP A 111 -11.11 -8.76 6.37
N LEU A 112 -9.93 -8.41 6.89
CA LEU A 112 -8.73 -9.25 6.87
C LEU A 112 -8.80 -10.42 7.86
N ALA A 113 -9.37 -10.19 9.04
CA ALA A 113 -9.41 -11.16 10.12
C ALA A 113 -10.23 -12.41 9.79
N GLY A 114 -11.33 -12.25 9.03
CA GLY A 114 -12.27 -13.34 8.78
C GLY A 114 -12.83 -13.95 10.08
N ALA A 115 -13.47 -15.11 9.99
CA ALA A 115 -14.09 -15.77 11.14
C ALA A 115 -13.11 -16.41 12.14
N ALA A 116 -11.81 -16.48 11.81
CA ALA A 116 -10.84 -17.34 12.51
C ALA A 116 -9.84 -16.61 13.42
N ALA A 117 -9.82 -15.28 13.45
CA ALA A 117 -8.88 -14.54 14.29
C ALA A 117 -9.46 -14.30 15.70
N GLY A 118 -8.64 -14.54 16.74
CA GLY A 118 -9.02 -14.30 18.13
C GLY A 118 -9.24 -12.81 18.42
N PRO A 119 -10.17 -12.46 19.34
CA PRO A 119 -10.57 -11.07 19.62
C PRO A 119 -9.42 -10.21 20.14
N LEU A 120 -8.49 -10.79 20.91
CA LEU A 120 -7.32 -10.08 21.44
C LEU A 120 -6.35 -9.67 20.33
N GLN A 121 -6.07 -10.57 19.38
CA GLN A 121 -5.20 -10.28 18.24
C GLN A 121 -5.80 -9.21 17.32
N GLN A 122 -7.12 -9.25 17.11
CA GLN A 122 -7.83 -8.20 16.38
C GLN A 122 -7.76 -6.85 17.11
N GLY A 123 -7.96 -6.84 18.43
CA GLY A 123 -7.86 -5.64 19.25
C GLY A 123 -6.48 -4.99 19.17
N MET A 124 -5.41 -5.79 19.28
CA MET A 124 -4.03 -5.28 19.18
C MET A 124 -3.72 -4.76 17.76
N ALA A 125 -4.16 -5.45 16.71
CA ALA A 125 -3.96 -4.99 15.33
C ALA A 125 -4.73 -3.68 15.04
N LEU A 126 -5.94 -3.55 15.59
CA LEU A 126 -6.76 -2.36 15.45
C LEU A 126 -6.13 -1.16 16.16
N VAL A 127 -5.76 -1.32 17.44
CA VAL A 127 -5.11 -0.26 18.23
C VAL A 127 -3.75 0.10 17.66
N GLY A 128 -2.91 -0.90 17.34
CA GLY A 128 -1.58 -0.70 16.80
C GLY A 128 -1.58 0.00 15.44
N GLY A 129 -2.45 -0.43 14.52
CA GLY A 129 -2.55 0.22 13.20
C GLY A 129 -3.22 1.60 13.26
N ALA A 130 -4.19 1.81 14.15
CA ALA A 130 -4.73 3.14 14.41
C ALA A 130 -3.65 4.08 14.97
N ALA A 131 -2.80 3.61 15.89
CA ALA A 131 -1.67 4.36 16.42
C ALA A 131 -0.60 4.65 15.34
N ALA A 132 -0.35 3.73 14.43
CA ALA A 132 0.58 3.93 13.32
C ALA A 132 0.06 4.97 12.31
N LEU A 133 -1.22 4.88 11.91
CA LEU A 133 -1.86 5.89 11.06
C LEU A 133 -1.93 7.24 11.77
N ALA A 134 -2.21 7.23 13.06
CA ALA A 134 -2.17 8.40 13.90
C ALA A 134 -0.81 9.09 13.84
N LEU A 135 0.28 8.38 14.11
CA LEU A 135 1.63 8.93 14.02
C LEU A 135 1.91 9.49 12.62
N LEU A 136 1.59 8.73 11.57
CA LEU A 136 1.80 9.14 10.19
C LEU A 136 1.01 10.41 9.80
N LEU A 137 -0.18 10.61 10.39
CA LEU A 137 -1.06 11.75 10.11
C LEU A 137 -0.90 12.93 11.09
N LEU A 138 -0.30 12.74 12.26
CA LEU A 138 -0.23 13.74 13.34
C LEU A 138 1.13 14.37 13.54
N ILE A 139 2.22 13.82 12.99
CA ILE A 139 3.57 14.40 13.13
C ILE A 139 3.50 15.91 12.80
N PRO A 140 3.62 16.79 13.82
CA PRO A 140 3.53 18.22 13.59
C PRO A 140 4.77 18.67 12.80
N PRO A 141 4.61 19.51 11.79
CA PRO A 141 5.71 19.82 10.88
C PRO A 141 6.78 20.64 11.60
N ILE A 142 8.01 20.14 11.63
CA ILE A 142 9.20 20.93 11.97
C ILE A 142 9.77 21.43 10.64
N GLY A 143 9.52 22.69 10.28
CA GLY A 143 10.11 23.36 9.11
C GLY A 143 9.18 23.66 7.91
N PRO A 144 9.74 24.24 6.82
CA PRO A 144 8.97 24.76 5.67
C PRO A 144 8.27 23.65 4.88
N LEU A 145 7.07 23.96 4.33
CA LEU A 145 6.14 23.06 3.63
C LEU A 145 6.72 22.18 2.52
N SER A 146 7.74 22.66 1.80
CA SER A 146 8.34 21.98 0.64
C SER A 146 9.37 20.91 0.99
N ALA A 147 10.02 20.98 2.16
CA ALA A 147 10.99 19.96 2.61
C ALA A 147 10.33 18.76 3.30
N ARG A 148 9.00 18.79 3.47
CA ARG A 148 8.21 17.85 4.31
C ARG A 148 8.04 16.46 3.71
N GLY A 149 8.02 16.35 2.40
CA GLY A 149 7.73 15.09 1.70
C GLY A 149 8.89 14.09 1.74
N VAL A 150 10.13 14.59 1.76
CA VAL A 150 11.35 13.77 1.67
C VAL A 150 11.57 12.87 2.89
N PRO A 151 11.58 13.37 4.15
CA PRO A 151 11.84 12.50 5.30
C PRO A 151 10.73 11.47 5.53
N VAL A 152 9.47 11.84 5.28
CA VAL A 152 8.32 10.92 5.46
C VAL A 152 8.32 9.82 4.40
N SER A 153 8.54 10.17 3.14
CA SER A 153 8.68 9.18 2.07
C SER A 153 9.91 8.29 2.26
N ALA A 154 11.05 8.84 2.69
CA ALA A 154 12.24 8.07 3.01
C ALA A 154 11.98 7.08 4.16
N GLY A 155 11.35 7.55 5.25
CA GLY A 155 10.98 6.69 6.39
C GLY A 155 10.03 5.56 5.98
N LEU A 156 8.97 5.86 5.23
CA LEU A 156 8.05 4.84 4.71
C LEU A 156 8.71 3.89 3.70
N THR A 157 9.65 4.38 2.89
CA THR A 157 10.40 3.54 1.95
C THR A 157 11.27 2.56 2.72
N LEU A 158 12.04 3.03 3.70
CA LEU A 158 12.86 2.18 4.56
C LEU A 158 12.01 1.18 5.35
N ALA A 159 10.89 1.63 5.91
CA ALA A 159 9.94 0.75 6.60
C ALA A 159 9.36 -0.32 5.67
N SER A 160 9.08 0.01 4.40
CA SER A 160 8.58 -0.93 3.40
C SER A 160 9.65 -1.90 2.93
N LEU A 161 10.91 -1.44 2.79
CA LEU A 161 12.06 -2.30 2.48
C LEU A 161 12.36 -3.27 3.63
N ALA A 162 12.30 -2.82 4.88
CA ALA A 162 12.44 -3.69 6.04
C ALA A 162 11.33 -4.76 6.06
N LEU A 163 10.10 -4.37 5.74
CA LEU A 163 8.96 -5.27 5.65
C LEU A 163 9.13 -6.29 4.51
N ALA A 164 9.70 -5.88 3.38
CA ALA A 164 10.07 -6.78 2.29
C ALA A 164 11.15 -7.79 2.69
N GLY A 165 12.18 -7.34 3.42
CA GLY A 165 13.22 -8.21 3.97
C GLY A 165 12.65 -9.25 4.93
N LEU A 166 11.79 -8.81 5.87
CA LEU A 166 11.10 -9.69 6.81
C LEU A 166 10.21 -10.71 6.09
N ALA A 167 9.44 -10.27 5.09
CA ALA A 167 8.60 -11.17 4.28
C ALA A 167 9.42 -12.19 3.49
N GLY A 168 10.57 -11.78 2.96
CA GLY A 168 11.51 -12.66 2.27
C GLY A 168 12.07 -13.74 3.19
N THR A 169 12.43 -13.38 4.43
CA THR A 169 12.87 -14.34 5.45
C THR A 169 11.74 -15.20 6.02
N GLY A 170 10.51 -14.67 6.02
CA GLY A 170 9.31 -15.31 6.57
C GLY A 170 8.60 -16.27 5.61
N GLY A 171 9.21 -16.59 4.47
CA GLY A 171 8.72 -17.61 3.53
C GLY A 171 7.60 -17.16 2.58
N SER A 172 7.26 -15.86 2.51
CA SER A 172 6.23 -15.36 1.61
C SER A 172 6.81 -14.44 0.54
N LEU A 173 7.17 -15.02 -0.61
CA LEU A 173 7.68 -14.29 -1.76
C LEU A 173 6.68 -13.25 -2.27
N LEU A 174 5.38 -13.57 -2.22
CA LEU A 174 4.32 -12.66 -2.63
C LEU A 174 4.24 -11.42 -1.72
N LEU A 175 4.31 -11.58 -0.38
CA LEU A 175 4.31 -10.44 0.54
C LEU A 175 5.58 -9.60 0.40
N ALA A 176 6.73 -10.24 0.15
CA ALA A 176 7.99 -9.55 -0.13
C ALA A 176 7.88 -8.70 -1.41
N GLN A 177 7.28 -9.27 -2.45
CA GLN A 177 7.05 -8.57 -3.71
C GLN A 177 6.10 -7.37 -3.55
N LEU A 178 4.99 -7.53 -2.83
CA LEU A 178 4.05 -6.44 -2.55
C LEU A 178 4.70 -5.32 -1.72
N ALA A 179 5.53 -5.68 -0.74
CA ALA A 179 6.27 -4.71 0.06
C ALA A 179 7.33 -3.95 -0.78
N LEU A 180 8.00 -4.63 -1.71
CA LEU A 180 8.91 -3.99 -2.68
C LEU A 180 8.17 -3.04 -3.62
N MET A 181 7.01 -3.44 -4.14
CA MET A 181 6.17 -2.55 -4.96
C MET A 181 5.79 -1.29 -4.19
N LEU A 182 5.36 -1.44 -2.93
CA LEU A 182 5.03 -0.32 -2.06
C LEU A 182 6.24 0.58 -1.80
N ALA A 183 7.41 -0.01 -1.49
CA ALA A 183 8.65 0.74 -1.29
C ALA A 183 9.01 1.56 -2.54
N ALA A 184 8.94 0.95 -3.72
CA ALA A 184 9.24 1.63 -4.98
C ALA A 184 8.27 2.79 -5.24
N VAL A 185 6.97 2.60 -5.02
CA VAL A 185 5.97 3.66 -5.20
C VAL A 185 6.18 4.82 -4.22
N VAL A 186 6.42 4.53 -2.95
CA VAL A 186 6.56 5.58 -1.92
C VAL A 186 7.87 6.38 -2.11
N ALA A 187 8.90 5.77 -2.69
CA ALA A 187 10.15 6.45 -3.01
C ALA A 187 9.98 7.54 -4.08
N VAL A 188 9.04 7.38 -5.03
CA VAL A 188 8.83 8.32 -6.15
C VAL A 188 8.56 9.76 -5.69
N PRO A 189 7.55 10.06 -4.85
CA PRO A 189 7.31 11.43 -4.38
C PRO A 189 8.48 11.98 -3.57
N GLY A 190 9.23 11.13 -2.85
CA GLY A 190 10.43 11.53 -2.10
C GLY A 190 11.58 11.95 -3.00
N LEU A 191 11.92 11.10 -3.97
CA LEU A 191 12.92 11.38 -5.00
C LEU A 191 12.54 12.62 -5.82
N TRP A 192 11.25 12.78 -6.15
CA TRP A 192 10.75 13.95 -6.86
C TRP A 192 10.92 15.24 -6.06
N ALA A 193 10.55 15.23 -4.78
CA ALA A 193 10.70 16.37 -3.89
C ALA A 193 12.19 16.72 -3.67
N TRP A 194 13.07 15.71 -3.66
CA TRP A 194 14.51 15.90 -3.56
C TRP A 194 15.14 16.45 -4.84
N TRP A 195 14.84 15.89 -6.01
CA TRP A 195 15.38 16.34 -7.30
C TRP A 195 14.84 17.68 -7.77
N ARG A 196 13.60 18.03 -7.40
CA ARG A 196 12.99 19.32 -7.74
C ARG A 196 12.38 19.98 -6.51
N PRO A 197 13.19 20.60 -5.63
CA PRO A 197 12.69 21.30 -4.44
C PRO A 197 11.74 22.45 -4.80
N SER A 198 11.94 23.09 -5.96
CA SER A 198 11.10 24.15 -6.52
C SER A 198 9.78 23.66 -7.14
N SER A 199 9.51 22.35 -7.12
CA SER A 199 8.29 21.78 -7.69
C SER A 199 7.00 22.18 -6.96
N GLY A 200 7.11 22.73 -5.73
CA GLY A 200 5.96 23.10 -4.91
C GLY A 200 5.11 21.90 -4.47
N LEU A 201 5.67 20.69 -4.54
CA LEU A 201 4.96 19.44 -4.27
C LEU A 201 4.76 19.32 -2.75
N VAL A 202 3.53 19.56 -2.30
CA VAL A 202 3.15 19.44 -0.89
C VAL A 202 2.55 18.06 -0.69
N VAL A 203 3.26 17.19 0.02
CA VAL A 203 2.72 15.89 0.43
C VAL A 203 1.72 16.12 1.55
N SER A 204 0.43 16.12 1.19
CA SER A 204 -0.66 16.19 2.17
C SER A 204 -0.74 14.91 2.99
N PRO A 205 -0.97 14.97 4.32
CA PRO A 205 -1.18 13.78 5.14
C PRO A 205 -2.27 12.86 4.59
N ALA A 206 -3.34 13.43 4.02
CA ALA A 206 -4.42 12.65 3.42
C ALA A 206 -3.95 11.77 2.25
N ALA A 207 -2.97 12.23 1.46
CA ALA A 207 -2.46 11.46 0.33
C ALA A 207 -1.58 10.28 0.76
N LEU A 208 -1.10 10.27 2.00
CA LEU A 208 -0.33 9.16 2.57
C LEU A 208 -1.21 8.03 3.09
N LEU A 209 -2.51 8.29 3.33
CA LEU A 209 -3.47 7.31 3.84
C LEU A 209 -3.49 6.00 3.05
N PRO A 210 -3.65 5.98 1.71
CA PRO A 210 -3.66 4.72 0.95
C PRO A 210 -2.34 3.96 1.05
N LEU A 211 -1.20 4.66 1.13
CA LEU A 211 0.12 4.05 1.24
C LEU A 211 0.36 3.48 2.64
N GLY A 212 -0.08 4.18 3.69
CA GLY A 212 -0.06 3.72 5.06
C GLY A 212 -0.98 2.52 5.29
N LEU A 213 -2.17 2.51 4.69
CA LEU A 213 -3.06 1.35 4.70
C LEU A 213 -2.43 0.16 4.00
N ALA A 214 -1.85 0.35 2.81
CA ALA A 214 -1.13 -0.74 2.13
C ALA A 214 -0.03 -1.33 3.02
N TRP A 215 0.78 -0.48 3.64
CA TRP A 215 1.84 -0.91 4.56
C TRP A 215 1.28 -1.74 5.72
N LEU A 216 0.22 -1.26 6.37
CA LEU A 216 -0.41 -1.93 7.51
C LEU A 216 -1.08 -3.26 7.13
N VAL A 217 -1.69 -3.35 5.95
CA VAL A 217 -2.27 -4.61 5.44
C VAL A 217 -1.17 -5.66 5.26
N ILE A 218 -0.02 -5.29 4.68
CA ILE A 218 1.09 -6.22 4.49
C ILE A 218 1.71 -6.60 5.84
N ALA A 219 1.92 -5.63 6.74
CA ALA A 219 2.43 -5.86 8.09
C ALA A 219 1.54 -6.84 8.89
N THR A 220 0.23 -6.58 8.93
CA THR A 220 -0.71 -7.46 9.63
C THR A 220 -0.82 -8.82 8.97
N SER A 221 -0.74 -8.90 7.64
CA SER A 221 -0.72 -10.18 6.92
C SER A 221 0.50 -11.03 7.29
N LEU A 222 1.68 -10.42 7.49
CA LEU A 222 2.87 -11.11 7.98
C LEU A 222 2.71 -11.58 9.42
N LEU A 223 2.23 -10.71 10.31
CA LEU A 223 2.03 -11.06 11.72
C LEU A 223 1.00 -12.18 11.91
N MET A 224 -0.02 -12.23 11.05
CA MET A 224 -1.04 -13.28 11.04
C MET A 224 -0.63 -14.53 10.25
N ALA A 225 0.53 -14.55 9.61
CA ALA A 225 1.03 -15.74 8.90
C ALA A 225 1.65 -16.78 9.87
N GLY A 226 2.12 -16.34 11.05
CA GLY A 226 2.66 -17.21 12.12
C GLY A 226 3.97 -17.92 11.75
N PRO A 227 4.92 -18.09 12.68
CA PRO A 227 6.09 -18.94 12.47
C PRO A 227 5.65 -20.41 12.59
N GLY A 228 5.13 -20.99 11.51
CA GLY A 228 4.74 -22.41 11.48
C GLY A 228 3.33 -22.69 10.97
N ALA A 229 2.86 -21.98 9.94
CA ALA A 229 1.82 -22.56 9.09
C ALA A 229 2.43 -23.75 8.33
N ALA A 230 2.50 -24.91 9.01
CA ALA A 230 2.70 -26.18 8.35
C ALA A 230 1.69 -26.27 7.19
N PRO A 231 2.07 -26.83 6.03
CA PRO A 231 1.11 -27.10 4.98
C PRO A 231 -0.03 -27.89 5.63
N LYS A 232 -1.26 -27.35 5.56
CA LYS A 232 -2.46 -28.14 5.83
C LYS A 232 -2.26 -29.44 5.06
N GLU A 233 -2.30 -30.55 5.79
CA GLU A 233 -2.10 -31.91 5.32
C GLU A 233 -2.41 -32.02 3.84
N ALA A 234 -1.40 -32.44 3.07
CA ALA A 234 -1.62 -32.99 1.75
C ALA A 234 -2.84 -33.90 1.87
N ALA A 235 -3.88 -33.59 1.09
CA ALA A 235 -4.98 -34.52 0.90
C ALA A 235 -4.36 -35.91 0.66
N PRO A 236 -4.87 -36.98 1.26
CA PRO A 236 -4.30 -38.32 1.09
C PRO A 236 -4.12 -38.54 -0.41
N GLU A 237 -2.87 -38.77 -0.82
CA GLU A 237 -2.52 -39.05 -2.21
C GLU A 237 -3.50 -40.11 -2.71
N ASP A 238 -4.37 -39.74 -3.64
CA ASP A 238 -5.27 -40.69 -4.28
C ASP A 238 -4.37 -41.68 -5.04
N PRO A 239 -4.30 -42.95 -4.62
CA PRO A 239 -3.42 -43.94 -5.25
C PRO A 239 -3.81 -44.21 -6.72
N TYR A 240 -4.95 -43.68 -7.19
CA TYR A 240 -5.40 -43.78 -8.58
C TYR A 240 -5.07 -42.56 -9.44
N TYR A 241 -4.38 -41.53 -8.92
CA TYR A 241 -3.96 -40.40 -9.73
C TYR A 241 -2.71 -40.72 -10.56
N THR A 242 -2.89 -41.06 -11.84
CA THR A 242 -1.80 -41.07 -12.82
C THR A 242 -1.82 -39.77 -13.64
N PRO A 243 -0.80 -38.90 -13.56
CA PRO A 243 -0.75 -37.67 -14.34
C PRO A 243 -0.59 -37.99 -15.83
N ARG A 244 -1.59 -37.63 -16.64
CA ARG A 244 -1.52 -37.69 -18.10
C ARG A 244 -1.05 -36.33 -18.62
N TRP A 245 0.26 -36.21 -18.83
CA TRP A 245 0.81 -35.16 -19.68
C TRP A 245 0.94 -35.73 -21.09
N LYS A 246 0.25 -35.11 -22.06
CA LYS A 246 0.58 -35.16 -23.49
C LYS A 246 1.15 -33.80 -23.87
#